data_AF-A0AAZ3RDG3-F1
#
_entry.id   AF-A0AAZ3RDG3-F1
#
_cell.length_a   1.000
_cell.length_b   1.000
_cell.length_c   1.000
_cell.angle_alpha   90.00
_cell.angle_beta   90.00
_cell.angle_gamma   90.00
#
_symmetry.space_group_name_H-M   'P 1'
#
loop_
_entity.id
_entity.type
_entity.pdbx_description
1 polymer ?
#
loop_
_entity_poly.entity_id
_entity_poly.type
_entity_poly.pdbx_seq_one_letter_code
_entity_poly.pdbx_strand_id
1 'polypeptide(L)'
;MAYQLYRNTTLGNSLQESLDELIQTQQITPQLALQVLLQFDKAINTALANRVRNRVNFKGSLNTYRFCDNVWTFVLNDVEFREVTDLVKVDKVKIVACDGKSRLFFFSLSLRPFSLHLQTDSVRTRSHTSLSKYKTKSMTISHTVV
;
A
#
# COMPACT_ATOMS: atom_id res chain seq x y z
N MET A 1 14.89 -4.19 5.84
CA MET A 1 14.81 -3.40 4.60
C MET A 1 13.61 -2.48 4.67
N ALA A 2 13.76 -1.22 4.23
CA ALA A 2 12.67 -0.27 4.13
C ALA A 2 11.99 -0.41 2.76
N TYR A 3 10.66 -0.28 2.69
CA TYR A 3 9.94 -0.37 1.42
C TYR A 3 10.20 0.89 0.58
N GLN A 4 10.57 0.68 -0.69
CA GLN A 4 10.74 1.74 -1.70
C GLN A 4 9.39 2.21 -2.30
N LEU A 5 8.27 1.61 -1.86
CA LEU A 5 6.92 1.91 -2.36
C LEU A 5 6.59 3.40 -2.28
N TYR A 6 7.04 4.08 -1.22
CA TYR A 6 6.73 5.49 -0.97
C TYR A 6 7.48 6.47 -1.88
N ARG A 7 8.42 6.01 -2.72
CA ARG A 7 9.09 6.89 -3.69
C ARG A 7 8.14 7.39 -4.77
N ASN A 8 7.11 6.63 -5.12
CA ASN A 8 6.10 7.02 -6.11
C ASN A 8 4.94 7.85 -5.51
N THR A 9 5.05 8.25 -4.24
CA THR A 9 4.13 9.24 -3.65
C THR A 9 4.45 10.63 -4.17
N THR A 10 3.53 11.59 -4.03
CA THR A 10 3.82 13.00 -4.33
C THR A 10 5.10 13.48 -3.65
N LEU A 11 5.27 13.18 -2.36
CA LEU A 11 6.46 13.56 -1.60
C LEU A 11 7.75 12.92 -2.15
N GLY A 12 7.68 11.63 -2.51
CA GLY A 12 8.81 10.91 -3.08
C GLY A 12 9.16 11.36 -4.50
N ASN A 13 8.17 11.69 -5.32
CA ASN A 13 8.37 12.22 -6.67
C ASN A 13 9.00 13.60 -6.62
N SER A 14 8.47 14.51 -5.79
CA SER A 14 9.07 15.84 -5.63
C SER A 14 10.52 15.77 -5.15
N LEU A 15 10.84 14.85 -4.23
CA LEU A 15 12.23 14.63 -3.80
C LEU A 15 13.12 14.15 -4.96
N GLN A 16 12.65 13.20 -5.78
CA GLN A 16 13.40 12.69 -6.93
C GLN A 16 13.62 13.79 -7.97
N GLU A 17 12.59 14.57 -8.30
CA GLU A 17 12.68 15.71 -9.22
C GLU A 17 13.72 16.74 -8.72
N SER A 18 13.68 17.10 -7.43
CA SER A 18 14.68 18.01 -6.85
C SER A 18 16.09 17.43 -6.87
N LEU A 19 16.26 16.12 -6.63
CA LEU A 19 17.58 15.48 -6.72
C LEU A 19 18.09 15.46 -8.16
N ASP A 20 17.21 15.23 -9.14
CA ASP A 20 17.57 15.23 -10.55
C ASP A 20 18.02 16.61 -11.03
N GLU A 21 17.38 17.69 -10.58
CA GLU A 21 17.84 19.07 -10.85
C GLU A 21 19.25 19.34 -10.29
N LEU A 22 19.55 18.86 -9.09
CA LEU A 22 20.87 18.99 -8.46
C LEU A 22 21.95 18.17 -9.19
N ILE A 23 21.57 17.02 -9.76
CA ILE A 23 22.45 16.22 -10.62
C ILE A 23 22.70 16.94 -11.95
N GLN A 24 21.66 17.47 -12.58
CA GLN A 24 21.76 18.18 -13.86
C GLN A 24 22.65 19.43 -13.76
N THR A 25 22.57 20.14 -12.65
CA THR A 25 23.43 21.30 -12.34
C THR A 25 24.82 20.91 -11.82
N GLN A 26 25.15 19.61 -11.81
CA GLN A 26 26.42 19.04 -11.34
C GLN A 26 26.78 19.39 -9.89
N GLN A 27 25.78 19.72 -9.06
CA GLN A 27 25.99 20.04 -7.64
C GLN A 27 26.15 18.77 -6.79
N ILE A 28 25.51 17.67 -7.18
CA ILE A 28 25.62 16.37 -6.50
C ILE A 28 25.89 15.25 -7.50
N THR A 29 26.48 14.15 -7.02
CA THR A 29 26.64 12.94 -7.81
C THR A 29 25.39 12.08 -7.77
N PRO A 30 25.10 11.29 -8.82
CA PRO A 30 23.99 10.34 -8.81
C PRO A 30 24.06 9.33 -7.65
N GLN A 31 25.28 8.95 -7.26
CA GLN A 31 25.51 8.04 -6.14
C GLN A 31 25.07 8.67 -4.81
N LEU A 32 25.29 9.98 -4.61
CA LEU A 32 24.84 10.69 -3.42
C LEU A 32 23.31 10.80 -3.39
N ALA A 33 22.67 11.12 -4.52
CA ALA A 33 21.21 11.14 -4.62
C ALA A 33 20.58 9.80 -4.23
N LEU A 34 21.18 8.68 -4.64
CA LEU A 34 20.72 7.35 -4.23
C LEU A 34 20.82 7.15 -2.71
N GLN A 35 21.87 7.64 -2.06
CA GLN A 35 21.99 7.60 -0.59
C GLN A 35 20.89 8.42 0.09
N VAL A 36 20.54 9.59 -0.45
CA VAL A 36 19.42 10.41 0.04
C VAL A 36 18.11 9.65 -0.06
N LEU A 37 17.85 8.98 -1.20
CA LEU A 37 16.63 8.17 -1.37
C LEU A 37 16.58 6.98 -0.40
N LEU A 38 17.71 6.32 -0.14
CA LEU A 38 17.78 5.25 0.87
C LEU A 38 17.48 5.78 2.28
N GLN A 39 17.90 7.01 2.58
CA GLN A 39 17.59 7.64 3.85
C GLN A 39 16.12 8.07 3.94
N PHE A 40 15.56 8.58 2.84
CA PHE A 40 14.13 8.86 2.72
C PHE A 40 13.28 7.62 3.00
N ASP A 41 13.61 6.47 2.40
CA ASP A 41 12.88 5.22 2.62
C ASP A 41 12.82 4.86 4.12
N LYS A 42 13.93 5.01 4.84
CA LYS A 42 13.97 4.75 6.29
C LYS A 42 13.13 5.77 7.07
N ALA A 43 13.25 7.05 6.72
CA ALA A 43 12.59 8.14 7.41
C ALA A 43 11.06 8.04 7.28
N ILE A 44 10.54 7.81 6.07
CA ILE A 44 9.10 7.75 5.84
C ILE A 44 8.46 6.52 6.51
N ASN A 45 9.10 5.35 6.42
CA ASN A 45 8.61 4.15 7.11
C ASN A 45 8.57 4.34 8.63
N THR A 46 9.57 5.01 9.19
CA THR A 46 9.63 5.32 10.64
C THR A 46 8.57 6.36 11.04
N ALA A 47 8.39 7.41 10.23
CA ALA A 47 7.41 8.46 10.50
C ALA A 47 5.98 7.94 10.43
N LEU A 48 5.64 7.16 9.40
CA LEU A 48 4.31 6.56 9.25
C LEU A 48 3.98 5.58 10.39
N ALA A 49 4.95 4.77 10.83
CA ALA A 49 4.74 3.82 11.92
C ALA A 49 4.56 4.49 13.30
N ASN A 50 5.30 5.58 13.55
CA ASN A 50 5.38 6.17 14.90
C ASN A 50 4.49 7.40 15.09
N ARG A 51 4.20 8.16 14.04
CA ARG A 51 3.50 9.46 14.13
C ARG A 51 2.05 9.41 13.67
N VAL A 52 1.70 8.53 12.74
CA VAL A 52 0.33 8.44 12.19
C VAL A 52 -0.49 7.46 13.03
N ARG A 53 -1.61 7.93 13.59
CA ARG A 53 -2.54 7.11 14.41
C ARG A 53 -3.95 7.05 13.85
N ASN A 54 -4.23 7.88 12.85
CA ASN A 54 -5.55 8.03 12.25
C ASN A 54 -5.95 6.72 11.57
N ARG A 55 -7.25 6.39 11.63
CA ARG A 55 -7.81 5.21 10.99
C ARG A 55 -8.87 5.66 9.99
N VAL A 56 -8.72 5.18 8.76
CA VAL A 56 -9.68 5.39 7.68
C VAL A 56 -10.40 4.09 7.39
N ASN A 57 -11.71 4.15 7.20
CA ASN A 57 -12.52 3.05 6.69
C ASN A 57 -12.90 3.35 5.25
N PHE A 58 -12.98 2.34 4.39
CA PHE A 58 -13.48 2.56 3.03
C PHE A 58 -14.37 1.42 2.56
N LYS A 59 -15.25 1.75 1.61
CA LYS A 59 -16.11 0.81 0.91
C LYS A 59 -16.09 1.16 -0.57
N GLY A 60 -16.14 0.15 -1.43
CA GLY A 60 -16.18 0.33 -2.87
C GLY A 60 -16.30 -0.99 -3.60
N SER A 61 -16.47 -0.92 -4.91
CA SER A 61 -16.63 -2.08 -5.78
C SER A 61 -15.27 -2.53 -6.29
N LEU A 62 -14.85 -3.75 -5.97
CA LEU A 62 -13.59 -4.30 -6.47
C LEU A 62 -13.69 -4.53 -7.99
N ASN A 63 -12.80 -3.89 -8.75
CA ASN A 63 -12.70 -4.03 -10.20
C ASN A 63 -11.70 -5.15 -10.57
N THR A 64 -10.46 -5.02 -10.10
CA THR A 64 -9.43 -6.05 -10.31
C THR A 64 -8.48 -6.16 -9.12
N TYR A 65 -7.84 -7.30 -8.96
CA TYR A 65 -6.83 -7.55 -7.93
C TYR A 65 -5.67 -8.39 -8.48
N ARG A 66 -4.49 -8.21 -7.89
CA ARG A 66 -3.28 -8.97 -8.19
C ARG A 66 -2.47 -9.18 -6.93
N PHE A 67 -1.91 -10.38 -6.77
CA PHE A 67 -0.91 -10.67 -5.77
C PHE A 67 0.32 -11.26 -6.45
N CYS A 68 1.46 -10.62 -6.29
CA CYS A 68 2.74 -11.04 -6.86
C CYS A 68 3.87 -10.49 -5.97
N ASP A 69 4.92 -11.26 -5.72
CA ASP A 69 6.09 -10.87 -4.92
C ASP A 69 5.75 -10.27 -3.54
N ASN A 70 4.76 -10.84 -2.85
CA ASN A 70 4.25 -10.35 -1.56
C ASN A 70 3.66 -8.92 -1.59
N VAL A 71 3.30 -8.44 -2.79
CA VAL A 71 2.63 -7.17 -3.01
C VAL A 71 1.21 -7.42 -3.51
N TRP A 72 0.24 -6.88 -2.80
CA TRP A 72 -1.15 -6.80 -3.23
C TRP A 72 -1.36 -5.52 -4.03
N THR A 73 -2.06 -5.63 -5.16
CA THR A 73 -2.56 -4.48 -5.92
C THR A 73 -4.05 -4.66 -6.13
N PHE A 74 -4.86 -3.69 -5.71
CA PHE A 74 -6.29 -3.64 -5.94
C PHE A 74 -6.62 -2.42 -6.79
N VAL A 75 -7.62 -2.55 -7.65
CA VAL A 75 -8.28 -1.41 -8.29
C VAL A 75 -9.75 -1.50 -7.91
N LEU A 76 -10.28 -0.45 -7.32
CA LEU A 76 -11.67 -0.35 -6.92
C LEU A 76 -12.33 0.81 -7.67
N ASN A 77 -13.63 0.69 -7.91
CA ASN A 77 -14.48 1.74 -8.43
C ASN A 77 -15.49 2.19 -7.35
N ASP A 78 -16.00 3.41 -7.49
CA ASP A 78 -17.04 4.00 -6.62
C ASP A 78 -16.70 3.88 -5.14
N VAL A 79 -15.51 4.37 -4.77
CA VAL A 79 -14.97 4.23 -3.42
C VAL A 79 -15.37 5.40 -2.54
N GLU A 80 -15.87 5.09 -1.36
CA GLU A 80 -16.10 6.05 -0.28
C GLU A 80 -15.09 5.79 0.85
N PHE A 81 -14.20 6.75 1.07
CA PHE A 81 -13.35 6.81 2.26
C PHE A 81 -14.06 7.60 3.36
N ARG A 82 -14.00 7.08 4.58
CA ARG A 82 -14.60 7.69 5.78
C ARG A 82 -13.56 7.76 6.88
N GLU A 83 -13.20 8.98 7.24
CA GLU A 83 -12.52 9.33 8.49
C GLU A 83 -13.58 9.79 9.51
N VAL A 84 -13.21 10.13 10.75
CA VAL A 84 -14.14 10.38 11.86
C VAL A 84 -15.26 11.37 11.49
N THR A 85 -14.92 12.45 10.81
CA THR A 85 -15.87 13.48 10.35
C THR A 85 -15.96 13.58 8.84
N ASP A 86 -14.96 13.09 8.12
CA ASP A 86 -14.80 13.39 6.70
C ASP A 86 -15.17 12.20 5.82
N LEU A 87 -15.87 12.50 4.72
CA LEU A 87 -16.23 11.53 3.70
C LEU A 87 -15.71 12.00 2.34
N VAL A 88 -14.88 11.17 1.72
CA VAL A 88 -14.30 11.42 0.40
C VAL A 88 -14.78 10.34 -0.56
N LYS A 89 -15.37 10.75 -1.69
CA LYS A 89 -15.78 9.83 -2.76
C LYS A 89 -14.83 9.93 -3.93
N VAL A 90 -14.49 8.78 -4.52
CA VAL A 90 -13.57 8.67 -5.64
C VAL A 90 -14.08 7.63 -6.62
N ASP A 91 -14.20 7.97 -7.90
CA ASP A 91 -14.71 7.07 -8.94
C ASP A 91 -13.85 5.83 -9.11
N LYS A 92 -12.53 5.97 -8.95
CA LYS A 92 -11.56 4.88 -9.10
C LYS A 92 -10.32 5.10 -8.26
N VAL A 93 -9.90 4.07 -7.53
CA VAL A 93 -8.66 4.09 -6.74
C VAL A 93 -7.84 2.83 -6.99
N LYS A 94 -6.51 2.99 -7.00
CA LYS A 94 -5.54 1.89 -6.99
C LYS A 94 -4.93 1.81 -5.60
N ILE A 95 -4.90 0.63 -5.00
CA ILE A 95 -4.29 0.39 -3.69
C ILE A 95 -3.15 -0.60 -3.88
N VAL A 96 -1.93 -0.22 -3.48
CA VAL A 96 -0.76 -1.11 -3.46
C VAL A 96 -0.33 -1.33 -2.02
N ALA A 97 -0.24 -2.60 -1.59
CA ALA A 97 0.09 -2.95 -0.22
C ALA A 97 1.17 -4.03 -0.16
N CYS A 98 2.25 -3.75 0.58
CA CYS A 98 3.31 -4.72 0.89
C CYS A 98 3.04 -5.40 2.25
N ASP A 99 3.46 -6.65 2.42
CA ASP A 99 3.34 -7.35 3.71
C ASP A 99 4.10 -6.61 4.83
N GLY A 100 3.44 -6.29 5.95
CA GLY A 100 4.03 -5.58 7.09
C GLY A 100 4.88 -6.45 8.03
N LYS A 101 4.98 -7.77 7.79
CA LYS A 101 5.57 -8.77 8.71
C LYS A 101 7.04 -8.59 9.11
N SER A 102 7.70 -7.50 8.70
CA SER A 102 9.09 -7.24 9.09
C SER A 102 9.27 -6.60 10.48
N ARG A 103 8.21 -6.30 11.25
CA ARG A 103 8.32 -5.99 12.69
C ARG A 103 7.13 -6.55 13.48
N LEU A 104 7.46 -7.32 14.51
CA LEU A 104 6.60 -7.97 15.50
C LEU A 104 5.41 -7.08 15.93
N PHE A 105 4.19 -7.54 15.68
CA PHE A 105 3.11 -7.60 16.67
C PHE A 105 2.01 -8.48 16.07
N PHE A 106 1.82 -9.65 16.68
CA PHE A 106 0.70 -10.54 16.45
C PHE A 106 -0.59 -9.79 16.84
N PHE A 107 -1.18 -9.02 15.93
CA PHE A 107 -2.61 -8.75 16.02
C PHE A 107 -3.31 -9.90 15.32
N SER A 108 -3.71 -10.85 16.17
CA SER A 108 -4.75 -11.83 15.90
C SER A 108 -5.77 -11.26 14.92
N LEU A 109 -5.77 -11.80 13.71
CA LEU A 109 -6.97 -11.84 12.91
C LEU A 109 -7.91 -12.76 13.70
N SER A 110 -8.74 -12.18 14.57
CA SER A 110 -9.86 -12.89 15.19
C SER A 110 -10.87 -13.23 14.10
N LEU A 111 -10.53 -14.21 13.27
CA LEU A 111 -11.48 -15.01 12.53
C LEU A 111 -12.18 -15.87 13.59
N ARG A 112 -13.33 -15.39 14.08
CA ARG A 112 -14.27 -16.32 14.73
C ARG A 112 -14.72 -17.33 13.66
N PRO A 113 -14.84 -18.61 14.03
CA PRO A 113 -14.85 -19.71 13.09
C PRO A 113 -16.23 -19.78 12.43
N PHE A 114 -16.25 -19.73 11.11
CA PHE A 114 -17.26 -20.45 10.36
C PHE A 114 -16.51 -21.27 9.33
N SER A 115 -16.54 -22.58 9.52
CA SER A 115 -15.84 -23.58 8.71
C SER A 115 -15.90 -23.25 7.22
N LEU A 116 -14.74 -22.91 6.67
CA LEU A 116 -14.49 -23.06 5.25
C LEU A 116 -13.16 -23.81 5.17
N HIS A 117 -13.31 -25.13 5.05
CA HIS A 117 -12.24 -26.05 4.74
C HIS A 117 -11.71 -25.65 3.36
N LEU A 118 -10.65 -24.84 3.34
CA LEU A 118 -9.84 -24.63 2.15
C LEU A 118 -8.60 -25.48 2.34
N GLN A 119 -8.70 -26.70 1.80
CA GLN A 119 -7.60 -27.61 1.63
C GLN A 119 -6.48 -26.86 0.89
N THR A 120 -5.30 -26.89 1.50
CA THR A 120 -4.06 -26.39 0.93
C THR A 120 -3.70 -27.26 -0.26
N ASP A 121 -3.92 -26.77 -1.48
CA ASP A 121 -3.23 -27.29 -2.65
C ASP A 121 -2.28 -26.22 -3.20
N SER A 122 -1.00 -26.55 -3.09
CA SER A 122 0.12 -25.88 -3.73
C SER A 122 -0.10 -25.80 -5.23
N VAL A 123 -0.51 -24.65 -5.78
CA VAL A 123 -0.47 -24.38 -7.22
C VAL A 123 -0.17 -22.90 -7.50
N ARG A 124 1.11 -22.66 -7.82
CA ARG A 124 1.58 -22.04 -9.08
C ARG A 124 0.62 -21.05 -9.76
N THR A 125 1.08 -19.79 -9.88
CA THR A 125 0.70 -18.78 -10.90
C THR A 125 -0.54 -19.10 -11.75
N ARG A 126 -1.66 -18.38 -11.54
CA ARG A 126 -2.68 -18.21 -12.59
C ARG A 126 -3.22 -16.78 -12.63
N SER A 127 -2.94 -16.17 -13.78
CA SER A 127 -3.49 -14.96 -14.36
C SER A 127 -5.02 -15.02 -14.46
N HIS A 128 -5.65 -13.85 -14.35
CA HIS A 128 -7.01 -13.54 -14.80
C HIS A 128 -8.12 -14.52 -14.36
N THR A 129 -8.84 -14.18 -13.29
CA THR A 129 -10.21 -14.67 -13.09
C THR A 129 -11.10 -13.53 -12.65
N SER A 130 -11.98 -13.10 -13.56
CA SER A 130 -13.18 -12.33 -13.25
C SER A 130 -14.09 -13.18 -12.37
N LEU A 131 -14.42 -12.71 -11.17
CA LEU A 131 -15.50 -13.30 -10.38
C LEU A 131 -16.32 -12.19 -9.72
N SER A 132 -17.42 -11.89 -10.40
CA SER A 132 -18.64 -11.37 -9.81
C SER A 132 -19.11 -12.31 -8.71
N LYS A 133 -19.11 -11.84 -7.46
CA LYS A 133 -20.12 -12.14 -6.42
C LYS A 133 -19.80 -11.36 -5.16
N TYR A 134 -20.70 -10.42 -4.86
CA TYR A 134 -20.96 -9.74 -3.59
C TYR A 134 -20.09 -10.19 -2.41
N LYS A 135 -19.05 -9.42 -2.12
CA LYS A 135 -18.51 -9.36 -0.76
C LYS A 135 -18.01 -7.95 -0.54
N THR A 136 -18.82 -7.14 0.14
CA THR A 136 -18.39 -5.90 0.76
C THR A 136 -17.34 -6.26 1.80
N LYS A 137 -16.10 -6.50 1.35
CA LYS A 137 -14.96 -6.72 2.23
C LYS A 137 -14.64 -5.35 2.82
N SER A 138 -15.06 -5.15 4.06
CA SER A 138 -14.55 -4.08 4.90
C SER A 138 -13.06 -4.35 5.10
N MET A 139 -12.23 -3.75 4.25
CA MET A 139 -10.79 -3.85 4.36
C MET A 139 -10.32 -2.66 5.18
N THR A 140 -9.93 -2.90 6.43
CA THR A 140 -9.23 -1.88 7.22
C THR A 140 -7.77 -1.90 6.78
N ILE A 141 -7.34 -0.87 6.04
CA ILE A 141 -5.93 -0.63 5.76
C ILE A 141 -5.44 0.32 6.84
N SER A 142 -4.66 -0.21 7.79
CA SER A 142 -4.13 0.60 8.92
C SER A 142 -2.85 1.36 8.58
N HIS A 143 -2.37 1.32 7.33
CA HIS A 143 -1.20 2.08 6.93
C HIS A 143 -1.43 2.68 5.53
N THR A 144 -1.53 4.00 5.52
CA THR A 144 -1.61 4.96 4.41
C THR A 144 -1.72 4.37 3.01
N VAL A 145 -2.91 4.57 2.42
CA VAL A 145 -3.16 4.42 0.99
C VAL A 145 -2.32 5.46 0.24
N VAL A 146 -1.50 5.02 -0.71
CA VAL A 146 -0.90 5.85 -1.76
C VAL A 146 -1.61 5.54 -3.06
#